data_AF-A0ABD5TCN4-F1
#
_entry.id   AF-A0ABD5TCN4-F1
#
_cell.length_a   1.000
_cell.length_b   1.000
_cell.length_c   1.000
_cell.angle_alpha   90.00
_cell.angle_beta   90.00
_cell.angle_gamma   90.00
#
_symmetry.space_group_name_H-M   'P 1'
#
loop_
_entity.id
_entity.type
_entity.pdbx_description
1 polymer ?
#
loop_
_entity_poly.entity_id
_entity_poly.type
_entity_poly.pdbx_seq_one_letter_code
_entity_poly.pdbx_strand_id
1 'polypeptide(L)'
;MTKQKGADEVFCRSCGEAIKEASELCPNCGVRNDNYRSAGGRRSGASAGAHDPAQYETTVADTWWYGVAAGTGVWVLLVLASALNGDLGAAGGLLVLVGWVGLPLSVFFDSKYVRANSEWDPQTVVWVILTALWFVNIVAGAAYLYRRHQVLGEP
;
A
#
# COMPACT_ATOMS: atom_id res chain seq x y z
N MET A 1 6.21 49.73 15.91
CA MET A 1 7.57 49.34 16.29
C MET A 1 7.82 47.94 15.74
N THR A 2 8.58 47.81 14.67
CA THR A 2 9.01 46.50 14.14
C THR A 2 10.13 45.98 15.04
N LYS A 3 9.87 44.93 15.83
CA LYS A 3 10.93 44.23 16.58
C LYS A 3 11.93 43.69 15.56
N GLN A 4 13.16 44.22 15.56
CA GLN A 4 14.26 43.67 14.78
C GLN A 4 14.87 42.49 15.55
N LYS A 5 15.12 41.39 14.84
CA LYS A 5 15.80 40.20 15.38
C LYS A 5 17.28 40.27 15.04
N GLY A 6 18.12 39.71 15.91
CA GLY A 6 19.53 39.47 15.61
C GLY A 6 19.75 38.45 14.49
N ALA A 7 20.98 38.34 13.99
CA ALA A 7 21.35 37.40 12.92
C ALA A 7 21.04 35.93 13.29
N ASP A 8 21.24 35.55 14.55
CA ASP A 8 21.05 34.19 15.06
C ASP A 8 19.74 34.03 15.85
N GLU A 9 18.76 34.87 15.55
CA GLU A 9 17.46 34.89 16.24
C GLU A 9 16.30 34.53 15.29
N VAL A 10 15.38 33.77 15.85
CA VAL A 10 14.13 33.34 15.21
C VAL A 10 12.98 33.74 16.11
N PHE A 11 11.81 34.03 15.52
CA PHE A 11 10.62 34.32 16.31
C PHE A 11 9.93 33.02 16.70
N CYS A 12 9.53 32.92 17.96
CA CYS A 12 8.69 31.84 18.45
C CYS A 12 7.33 31.87 17.74
N ARG A 13 6.90 30.73 17.18
CA ARG A 13 5.62 30.63 16.46
C ARG A 13 4.40 30.74 17.36
N SER A 14 4.55 30.43 18.65
CA SER A 14 3.44 30.46 19.61
C SER A 14 3.24 31.84 20.24
N CYS A 15 4.31 32.51 20.68
CA CYS A 15 4.20 33.75 21.44
C CYS A 15 4.85 34.97 20.75
N GLY A 16 5.55 34.79 19.62
CA GLY A 16 6.17 35.88 18.87
C GLY A 16 7.44 36.45 19.49
N GLU A 17 7.96 35.87 20.58
CA GLU A 17 9.21 36.35 21.21
C GLU A 17 10.44 35.97 20.36
N ALA A 18 11.44 36.86 20.32
CA ALA A 18 12.71 36.56 19.67
C ALA A 18 13.52 35.58 20.55
N ILE A 19 13.91 34.45 19.97
CA ILE A 19 14.69 33.40 20.65
C ILE A 19 15.92 33.05 19.81
N LYS A 20 17.00 32.55 20.44
CA LYS A 20 18.17 32.09 19.71
C LYS A 20 17.84 30.83 18.91
N GLU A 21 18.41 30.69 17.71
CA GLU A 21 18.26 29.47 16.90
C GLU A 21 18.77 28.22 17.64
N ALA A 22 19.80 28.38 18.46
CA ALA A 22 20.36 27.31 19.29
C ALA A 22 19.51 26.95 20.54
N SER A 23 18.44 27.68 20.83
CA SER A 23 17.57 27.37 21.98
C SER A 23 16.58 26.26 21.62
N GLU A 24 16.55 25.17 22.41
CA GLU A 24 15.60 24.07 22.26
C GLU A 24 14.16 24.46 22.59
N LEU A 25 13.99 25.34 23.59
CA LEU A 25 12.72 25.76 24.14
C LEU A 25 12.67 27.28 24.22
N CYS A 26 11.49 27.85 23.94
CA CYS A 26 11.24 29.27 24.12
C CYS A 26 11.18 29.61 25.62
N PRO A 27 12.02 30.53 26.14
CA PRO A 27 12.03 30.87 27.57
C PRO A 27 10.76 31.63 28.02
N ASN A 28 9.95 32.14 27.09
CA ASN A 28 8.73 32.87 27.41
C ASN A 28 7.49 31.96 27.52
N CYS A 29 7.31 31.01 26.60
CA CYS A 29 6.10 30.17 26.55
C CYS A 29 6.35 28.66 26.66
N GLY A 30 7.61 28.22 26.68
CA GLY A 30 7.96 26.81 26.85
C GLY A 30 7.73 25.91 25.62
N VAL A 31 7.26 26.42 24.48
CA VAL A 31 7.16 25.60 23.24
C VAL A 31 8.54 25.33 22.64
N ARG A 32 8.68 24.21 21.92
CA ARG A 32 9.94 23.85 21.23
C ARG A 32 10.21 24.78 20.05
N ASN A 33 11.49 25.04 19.81
CA ASN A 33 11.95 25.78 18.65
C ASN A 33 12.14 24.84 17.46
N ASP A 34 11.31 25.00 16.42
CA ASP A 34 11.39 24.19 15.20
C ASP A 34 12.71 24.36 14.42
N ASN A 35 13.44 25.47 14.66
CA ASN A 35 14.73 25.72 14.02
C ASN A 35 15.91 25.15 14.80
N TYR A 36 15.68 24.60 16.00
CA TYR A 36 16.74 23.95 16.76
C TYR A 36 17.24 22.72 15.99
N ARG A 37 18.43 22.84 15.39
CA ARG A 37 19.11 21.73 14.74
C ARG A 37 19.79 20.88 15.80
N SER A 38 19.08 19.91 16.35
CA SER A 38 19.70 18.89 17.21
C SER A 38 20.78 18.16 16.41
N ALA A 39 22.05 18.29 16.81
CA ALA A 39 23.20 17.64 16.18
C ALA A 39 23.19 16.09 16.28
N GLY A 40 22.09 15.49 16.73
CA GLY A 40 21.89 14.04 16.82
C GLY A 40 20.45 13.58 16.52
N GLY A 41 19.58 14.46 16.02
CA GLY A 41 18.24 14.07 15.60
C GLY A 41 18.31 13.42 14.23
N ARG A 42 18.19 12.09 14.15
CA ARG A 42 17.88 11.40 12.88
C ARG A 42 16.76 12.21 12.23
N ARG A 43 17.05 12.76 11.06
CA ARG A 43 16.02 13.36 10.22
C ARG A 43 14.96 12.29 10.03
N SER A 44 13.84 12.41 10.73
CA SER A 44 12.54 12.00 10.23
C SER A 44 12.26 12.90 9.02
N GLY A 45 13.07 12.70 7.97
CA GLY A 45 12.67 13.05 6.64
C GLY A 45 11.37 12.30 6.43
N ALA A 46 10.34 13.02 6.03
CA ALA A 46 9.13 12.46 5.52
C ALA A 46 9.48 11.51 4.35
N SER A 47 9.85 10.27 4.66
CA SER A 47 9.53 9.15 3.82
C SER A 47 8.02 9.16 3.75
N ALA A 48 7.46 9.32 2.55
CA ALA A 48 6.13 8.83 2.26
C ALA A 48 5.97 7.50 3.02
N GLY A 49 5.05 7.47 3.99
CA GLY A 49 5.12 6.57 5.15
C GLY A 49 5.49 5.16 4.75
N ALA A 50 6.64 4.68 5.24
CA ALA A 50 6.97 3.26 5.12
C ALA A 50 5.81 2.48 5.76
N HIS A 51 5.25 1.55 5.01
CA HIS A 51 4.15 0.72 5.47
C HIS A 51 4.62 -0.12 6.66
N ASP A 52 3.96 0.06 7.80
CA ASP A 52 4.25 -0.67 9.03
C ASP A 52 3.20 -1.76 9.25
N PRO A 53 3.52 -3.05 8.96
CA PRO A 53 2.56 -4.14 9.12
C PRO A 53 2.11 -4.32 10.57
N ALA A 54 2.89 -3.88 11.57
CA ALA A 54 2.54 -4.03 12.99
C ALA A 54 1.28 -3.24 13.39
N GLN A 55 0.81 -2.32 12.56
CA GLN A 55 -0.41 -1.54 12.79
C GLN A 55 -1.69 -2.24 12.32
N TYR A 56 -1.58 -3.41 11.69
CA TYR A 56 -2.70 -4.12 11.10
C TYR A 56 -2.86 -5.50 11.73
N GLU A 57 -4.04 -5.77 12.29
CA GLU A 57 -4.47 -7.13 12.64
C GLU A 57 -5.44 -7.64 11.57
N THR A 58 -5.32 -8.91 11.19
CA THR A 58 -6.21 -9.55 10.22
C THR A 58 -6.68 -10.91 10.73
N THR A 59 -7.98 -11.18 10.57
CA THR A 59 -8.59 -12.51 10.80
C THR A 59 -8.64 -13.34 9.52
N VAL A 60 -8.14 -12.79 8.41
CA VAL A 60 -8.17 -13.44 7.10
C VAL A 60 -7.06 -14.49 7.02
N ALA A 61 -7.40 -15.68 6.53
CA ALA A 61 -6.45 -16.78 6.36
C ALA A 61 -5.44 -16.54 5.23
N ASP A 62 -4.28 -17.16 5.31
CA ASP A 62 -3.24 -17.12 4.26
C ASP A 62 -3.66 -17.87 2.97
N THR A 63 -4.65 -18.76 3.03
CA THR A 63 -5.03 -19.63 1.90
C THR A 63 -5.68 -18.93 0.71
N TRP A 64 -5.92 -17.61 0.75
CA TRP A 64 -6.64 -16.91 -0.33
C TRP A 64 -5.83 -16.79 -1.62
N TRP A 65 -4.50 -16.87 -1.56
CA TRP A 65 -3.64 -16.87 -2.75
C TRP A 65 -3.94 -18.07 -3.67
N TYR A 66 -4.41 -19.21 -3.15
CA TYR A 66 -4.89 -20.33 -3.96
C TYR A 66 -6.06 -19.93 -4.86
N GLY A 67 -6.96 -19.07 -4.35
CA GLY A 67 -8.06 -18.52 -5.13
C GLY A 67 -7.56 -17.61 -6.25
N VAL A 68 -6.51 -16.83 -6.00
CA VAL A 68 -5.88 -15.97 -7.02
C VAL A 68 -5.18 -16.79 -8.09
N ALA A 69 -4.41 -17.80 -7.69
CA ALA A 69 -3.69 -18.70 -8.60
C ALA A 69 -4.65 -19.55 -9.44
N ALA A 70 -5.64 -20.18 -8.79
CA ALA A 70 -6.66 -20.97 -9.49
C ALA A 70 -7.50 -20.11 -10.43
N GLY A 71 -7.94 -18.92 -9.97
CA GLY A 71 -8.70 -17.99 -10.80
C GLY A 71 -7.91 -17.54 -12.04
N THR A 72 -6.64 -17.17 -11.86
CA THR A 72 -5.77 -16.75 -12.97
C THR A 72 -5.53 -17.91 -13.95
N GLY A 73 -5.29 -19.12 -13.43
CA GLY A 73 -5.16 -20.33 -14.25
C GLY A 73 -6.42 -20.67 -15.04
N VAL A 74 -7.61 -20.55 -14.42
CA VAL A 74 -8.90 -20.74 -15.11
C VAL A 74 -9.06 -19.73 -16.26
N TRP A 75 -8.70 -18.46 -16.06
CA TRP A 75 -8.76 -17.46 -17.13
C TRP A 75 -7.83 -17.78 -18.29
N VAL A 76 -6.60 -18.22 -18.01
CA VAL A 76 -5.66 -18.67 -19.05
C VAL A 76 -6.23 -19.85 -19.83
N LEU A 77 -6.77 -20.85 -19.13
CA LEU A 77 -7.38 -22.02 -19.77
C LEU A 77 -8.59 -21.65 -20.61
N LEU A 78 -9.45 -20.75 -20.14
CA LEU A 78 -10.63 -20.29 -20.90
C LEU A 78 -10.23 -19.56 -22.18
N VAL A 79 -9.22 -18.68 -22.13
CA VAL A 79 -8.70 -18.00 -23.31
C VAL A 79 -8.11 -18.99 -24.30
N LEU A 80 -7.31 -19.95 -23.84
CA LEU A 80 -6.75 -21.01 -24.71
C LEU A 80 -7.85 -21.89 -25.31
N ALA A 81 -8.83 -22.34 -24.50
CA ALA A 81 -9.92 -23.16 -24.96
C ALA A 81 -10.80 -22.42 -26.00
N SER A 82 -11.07 -21.13 -25.77
CA SER A 82 -11.79 -20.28 -26.71
C SER A 82 -11.02 -20.11 -28.03
N ALA A 83 -9.69 -19.92 -27.97
CA ALA A 83 -8.85 -19.80 -29.15
C ALA A 83 -8.77 -21.09 -29.99
N LEU A 84 -8.86 -22.27 -29.35
CA LEU A 84 -8.75 -23.56 -30.02
C LEU A 84 -10.09 -24.08 -30.57
N ASN A 85 -11.18 -23.91 -29.82
CA ASN A 85 -12.46 -24.58 -30.11
C ASN A 85 -13.61 -23.62 -30.45
N GLY A 86 -13.48 -22.32 -30.18
CA GLY A 86 -14.48 -21.30 -30.52
C GLY A 86 -15.78 -21.32 -29.69
N ASP A 87 -16.19 -22.47 -29.14
CA ASP A 87 -17.37 -22.62 -28.30
C ASP A 87 -17.02 -23.21 -26.92
N LEU A 88 -17.39 -22.47 -25.87
CA LEU A 88 -17.18 -22.81 -24.47
C LEU A 88 -18.40 -23.53 -23.85
N GLY A 89 -19.56 -23.51 -24.54
CA GLY A 89 -20.82 -24.04 -24.06
C GLY A 89 -21.30 -23.41 -22.73
N ALA A 90 -22.38 -23.95 -22.18
CA ALA A 90 -22.95 -23.46 -20.91
C ALA A 90 -21.99 -23.62 -19.72
N ALA A 91 -21.22 -24.72 -19.69
CA ALA A 91 -20.24 -24.97 -18.64
C ALA A 91 -19.11 -23.94 -18.63
N GLY A 92 -18.55 -23.61 -19.80
CA GLY A 92 -17.54 -22.56 -19.90
C GLY A 92 -18.10 -21.17 -19.59
N GLY A 93 -19.35 -20.90 -19.96
CA GLY A 93 -20.06 -19.68 -19.53
C GLY A 93 -20.18 -19.54 -18.00
N LEU A 94 -20.50 -20.63 -17.29
CA LEU A 94 -20.52 -20.64 -15.83
C LEU A 94 -19.13 -20.40 -15.22
N LEU A 95 -18.09 -21.03 -15.79
CA LEU A 95 -16.70 -20.84 -15.35
C LEU A 95 -16.23 -19.41 -15.56
N VAL A 96 -16.64 -18.75 -16.64
CA VAL A 96 -16.37 -17.32 -16.87
C VAL A 96 -16.97 -16.48 -15.74
N LEU A 97 -18.22 -16.72 -15.35
CA LEU A 97 -18.87 -15.96 -14.27
C LEU A 97 -18.21 -16.20 -12.90
N VAL A 98 -17.94 -17.46 -12.58
CA VAL A 98 -17.25 -17.84 -11.33
C VAL A 98 -15.84 -17.25 -11.30
N GLY A 99 -15.09 -17.32 -12.40
CA GLY A 99 -13.75 -16.75 -12.50
C GLY A 99 -13.76 -15.22 -12.48
N TRP A 100 -14.77 -14.57 -13.06
CA TRP A 100 -14.90 -13.12 -13.08
C TRP A 100 -15.19 -12.53 -11.69
N VAL A 101 -16.02 -13.19 -10.88
CA VAL A 101 -16.30 -12.75 -9.50
C VAL A 101 -15.28 -13.27 -8.50
N GLY A 102 -14.91 -14.55 -8.64
CA GLY A 102 -14.06 -15.26 -7.68
C GLY A 102 -12.64 -14.72 -7.63
N LEU A 103 -12.07 -14.31 -8.76
CA LEU A 103 -10.70 -13.79 -8.80
C LEU A 103 -10.57 -12.42 -8.11
N PRO A 104 -11.36 -11.37 -8.42
CA PRO A 104 -11.33 -10.12 -7.68
C PRO A 104 -11.63 -10.28 -6.19
N LEU A 105 -12.55 -11.17 -5.84
CA LEU A 105 -12.85 -11.48 -4.45
C LEU A 105 -11.66 -12.11 -3.71
N SER A 106 -10.98 -13.05 -4.36
CA SER A 106 -9.78 -13.69 -3.80
C SER A 106 -8.65 -12.68 -3.62
N VAL A 107 -8.42 -11.81 -4.61
CA VAL A 107 -7.43 -10.73 -4.53
C VAL A 107 -7.76 -9.74 -3.42
N PHE A 108 -9.03 -9.44 -3.19
CA PHE A 108 -9.45 -8.55 -2.09
C PHE A 108 -9.05 -9.12 -0.72
N PHE A 109 -9.36 -10.38 -0.46
CA PHE A 109 -9.03 -11.02 0.82
C PHE A 109 -7.52 -11.24 0.97
N ASP A 110 -6.85 -11.72 -0.07
CA ASP A 110 -5.40 -11.91 -0.04
C ASP A 110 -4.66 -10.57 0.16
N SER A 111 -5.14 -9.48 -0.46
CA SER A 111 -4.52 -8.15 -0.28
C SER A 111 -4.61 -7.65 1.16
N LYS A 112 -5.68 -8.00 1.88
CA LYS A 112 -5.78 -7.69 3.31
C LYS A 112 -4.79 -8.50 4.13
N TYR A 113 -4.60 -9.77 3.79
CA TYR A 113 -3.61 -10.62 4.43
C TYR A 113 -2.19 -10.09 4.17
N VAL A 114 -1.81 -9.86 2.91
CA VAL A 114 -0.49 -9.38 2.49
C VAL A 114 -0.16 -8.04 3.15
N ARG A 115 -1.13 -7.12 3.20
CA ARG A 115 -0.94 -5.82 3.86
C ARG A 115 -0.63 -5.96 5.35
N ALA A 116 -1.22 -6.93 6.04
CA ALA A 116 -0.97 -7.12 7.47
C ALA A 116 0.32 -7.91 7.77
N ASN A 117 0.82 -8.70 6.81
CA ASN A 117 1.93 -9.63 7.04
C ASN A 117 3.21 -9.33 6.24
N SER A 118 3.24 -8.26 5.44
CA SER A 118 4.40 -7.89 4.64
C SER A 118 4.66 -6.38 4.65
N GLU A 119 5.86 -5.98 4.21
CA GLU A 119 6.24 -4.58 4.01
C GLU A 119 5.57 -3.92 2.78
N TRP A 120 4.87 -4.71 1.96
CA TRP A 120 4.14 -4.18 0.81
C TRP A 120 2.76 -3.68 1.24
N ASP A 121 2.45 -2.43 0.87
CA ASP A 121 1.10 -1.86 0.96
C ASP A 121 0.38 -1.95 -0.40
N PRO A 122 -0.25 -3.10 -0.74
CA PRO A 122 -1.04 -3.18 -1.96
C PRO A 122 -2.26 -2.26 -1.83
N GLN A 123 -2.38 -1.30 -2.74
CA GLN A 123 -3.61 -0.52 -2.88
C GLN A 123 -4.74 -1.46 -3.33
N THR A 124 -5.51 -1.99 -2.36
CA THR A 124 -6.47 -3.08 -2.57
C THR A 124 -7.46 -2.77 -3.68
N VAL A 125 -7.95 -1.52 -3.73
CA VAL A 125 -8.91 -1.08 -4.75
C VAL A 125 -8.33 -1.19 -6.16
N VAL A 126 -7.06 -0.83 -6.35
CA VAL A 126 -6.40 -0.91 -7.67
C VAL A 126 -6.28 -2.36 -8.11
N TRP A 127 -5.83 -3.26 -7.24
CA TRP A 127 -5.68 -4.67 -7.57
C TRP A 127 -7.00 -5.38 -7.87
N VAL A 128 -8.06 -5.06 -7.11
CA VAL A 128 -9.40 -5.58 -7.36
C VAL A 128 -9.96 -5.08 -8.69
N ILE A 129 -9.78 -3.78 -9.02
CA ILE A 129 -10.22 -3.24 -10.31
C ILE A 129 -9.44 -3.88 -11.46
N LEU A 130 -8.12 -3.96 -11.37
CA LEU A 130 -7.28 -4.54 -12.42
C LEU A 130 -7.64 -6.00 -12.72
N THR A 131 -8.00 -6.78 -11.70
CA THR A 131 -8.45 -8.17 -11.87
C THR A 131 -9.91 -8.31 -12.28
N ALA A 132 -10.75 -7.30 -12.08
CA ALA A 132 -12.11 -7.29 -12.62
C ALA A 132 -12.15 -6.91 -14.12
N LEU A 133 -11.10 -6.27 -14.64
CA LEU A 133 -10.98 -5.88 -16.04
C LEU A 133 -10.58 -7.06 -16.92
N TRP A 134 -11.47 -7.43 -17.82
CA TRP A 134 -11.40 -8.69 -18.58
C TRP A 134 -10.05 -8.96 -19.26
N PHE A 135 -9.49 -7.98 -19.96
CA PHE A 135 -8.24 -8.14 -20.74
C PHE A 135 -6.97 -8.00 -19.89
N VAL A 136 -7.06 -7.32 -18.76
CA VAL A 136 -5.89 -7.03 -17.89
C VAL A 136 -5.78 -8.10 -16.81
N ASN A 137 -6.86 -8.83 -16.53
CA ASN A 137 -6.99 -9.75 -15.42
C ASN A 137 -5.85 -10.77 -15.30
N ILE A 138 -5.52 -11.47 -16.40
CA ILE A 138 -4.46 -12.50 -16.37
C ILE A 138 -3.10 -11.89 -15.99
N VAL A 139 -2.76 -10.75 -16.61
CA VAL A 139 -1.49 -10.06 -16.36
C VAL A 139 -1.47 -9.50 -14.93
N ALA A 140 -2.58 -8.92 -14.47
CA ALA A 140 -2.71 -8.40 -13.12
C ALA A 140 -2.61 -9.52 -12.07
N GLY A 141 -3.31 -10.64 -12.25
CA GLY A 141 -3.24 -11.80 -11.36
C GLY A 141 -1.84 -12.39 -11.28
N ALA A 142 -1.16 -12.57 -12.42
CA ALA A 142 0.22 -13.04 -12.46
C ALA A 142 1.20 -12.06 -11.81
N ALA A 143 1.08 -10.75 -12.09
CA ALA A 143 1.91 -9.71 -11.49
C ALA A 143 1.68 -9.61 -9.97
N TYR A 144 0.44 -9.80 -9.52
CA TYR A 144 0.09 -9.82 -8.11
C TYR A 144 0.75 -11.00 -7.38
N LEU A 145 0.61 -12.23 -7.89
CA LEU A 145 1.24 -13.42 -7.33
C LEU A 145 2.77 -13.31 -7.32
N TYR A 146 3.36 -12.81 -8.41
CA TYR A 146 4.79 -12.55 -8.46
C TYR A 146 5.24 -11.57 -7.37
N ARG A 147 4.49 -10.48 -7.18
CA ARG A 147 4.82 -9.50 -6.15
C ARG A 147 4.62 -10.04 -4.74
N ARG A 148 3.55 -10.81 -4.51
CA ARG A 148 3.29 -11.54 -3.25
C ARG A 148 4.48 -12.45 -2.92
N HIS A 149 4.94 -13.23 -3.88
CA HIS A 149 6.08 -14.12 -3.73
C HIS A 149 7.37 -13.39 -3.34
N GLN A 150 7.63 -12.21 -3.91
CA GLN A 150 8.80 -11.40 -3.55
C GLN A 150 8.80 -10.97 -2.08
N VAL A 151 7.63 -10.72 -1.49
CA VAL A 151 7.52 -10.09 -0.17
C VAL A 151 7.20 -11.07 0.95
N LEU A 152 6.58 -12.21 0.64
CA LEU A 152 6.26 -13.26 1.61
C LEU A 152 7.10 -14.54 1.43
N GLY A 153 7.81 -14.69 0.30
CA GLY A 153 8.60 -15.90 0.00
C GLY A 153 7.78 -17.11 -0.45
N GLU A 154 6.45 -17.01 -0.43
CA GLU A 154 5.51 -18.06 -0.84
C GLU A 154 4.75 -17.63 -2.11
N PRO A 155 4.54 -18.52 -3.09
CA PRO A 155 3.88 -18.18 -4.36
C PRO A 155 2.44 -17.67 -4.19
#